data_AF-T0CV68-F1
#
_entry.id   AF-T0CV68-F1
#
_cell.length_a   1.000
_cell.length_b   1.000
_cell.length_c   1.000
_cell.angle_alpha   90.00
_cell.angle_beta   90.00
_cell.angle_gamma   90.00
#
_symmetry.space_group_name_H-M   'P 1'
#
loop_
_entity.id
_entity.type
_entity.pdbx_description
1 polymer ?
#
loop_
_entity_poly.entity_id
_entity_poly.type
_entity_poly.pdbx_seq_one_letter_code
_entity_poly.pdbx_strand_id
1 'polypeptide(L)'
;MKKWIPSLATALTVLAVSSPVALAATTNKPTTGTLVLNNDTIASPNLISKGGQTYTPAWYVMQVLKSAGIQSTWKGNTWAITSTGSQVVAKKVANIPDNQVAVVIDGNSALKLPKLVAVDPASHQRTTYLRLTDLTTVLQKLGLQVDNDGSSLQVQTPLVHTLETAMENAQAAPNSQLTGTMTEHIQFNLTPQGQTDLQGALSSLDMSMNMTAQTGTVNGEKATYISIQPTLSSDGDNSSTIPLPGDTNSSSGSLPTIQEYIQGTKVWVNEGQGWQEETSAEQTLTELESELPTNDVDFTALRNIQATKSGDTTTYTATLDNTAIQQMLSPIMDAITAEASSGTDDSGITPDQLGQLIDTVLKNMKETVQFTVQPVNGEDQLTAENMTLDMNLPTKSIPSTDPTDDITKDVTSISLHETMKVSYTYQDVTITPPADLPTDGAQ
;
A
#
# COMPACT_ATOMS: atom_id res chain seq x y z
N MET A 1 10.06 7.17 -24.20
CA MET A 1 8.61 6.86 -24.33
C MET A 1 8.32 5.41 -24.75
N LYS A 2 8.73 4.91 -25.93
CA LYS A 2 8.41 3.52 -26.39
C LYS A 2 8.79 2.33 -25.48
N LYS A 3 9.53 2.53 -24.38
CA LYS A 3 9.88 1.48 -23.40
C LYS A 3 9.14 1.57 -22.06
N TRP A 4 8.44 2.68 -21.79
CA TRP A 4 7.89 2.99 -20.46
C TRP A 4 6.38 2.71 -20.34
N ILE A 5 5.70 2.52 -21.47
CA ILE A 5 4.27 2.18 -21.54
C ILE A 5 3.98 0.75 -21.03
N PRO A 6 4.72 -0.32 -21.39
CA PRO A 6 4.45 -1.65 -20.84
C PRO A 6 4.65 -1.71 -19.32
N SER A 7 5.56 -0.91 -18.75
CA SER A 7 5.84 -0.83 -17.31
C SER A 7 4.65 -0.34 -16.46
N LEU A 8 3.71 0.39 -17.05
CA LEU A 8 2.49 0.87 -16.39
C LEU A 8 1.32 -0.12 -16.51
N ALA A 9 1.40 -1.10 -17.42
CA ALA A 9 0.38 -2.13 -17.60
C ALA A 9 0.63 -3.38 -16.73
N THR A 10 1.89 -3.65 -16.36
CA THR A 10 2.33 -4.89 -15.69
C THR A 10 2.18 -4.91 -14.17
N ALA A 11 1.60 -3.88 -13.56
CA ALA A 11 1.47 -3.76 -12.11
C ALA A 11 0.31 -4.59 -11.49
N LEU A 12 -0.23 -5.61 -12.17
CA LEU A 12 -1.42 -6.32 -11.70
C LEU A 12 -1.40 -7.87 -11.81
N THR A 13 -1.50 -8.51 -10.63
CA THR A 13 -1.65 -9.95 -10.32
C THR A 13 -0.40 -10.85 -10.40
N VAL A 14 -0.12 -11.64 -9.34
CA VAL A 14 0.36 -13.07 -9.29
C VAL A 14 0.87 -13.46 -7.86
N LEU A 15 0.93 -14.77 -7.55
CA LEU A 15 1.07 -15.44 -6.22
C LEU A 15 2.24 -16.48 -6.22
N ALA A 16 2.79 -17.03 -5.12
CA ALA A 16 2.98 -16.66 -3.69
C ALA A 16 3.68 -17.85 -2.94
N VAL A 17 4.68 -17.64 -2.05
CA VAL A 17 5.23 -18.70 -1.13
C VAL A 17 5.93 -18.13 0.12
N SER A 18 5.86 -18.85 1.25
CA SER A 18 6.33 -18.40 2.58
C SER A 18 7.65 -19.04 3.07
N SER A 19 8.36 -18.34 3.97
CA SER A 19 9.69 -18.73 4.51
C SER A 19 9.69 -19.04 6.02
N PRO A 20 10.56 -19.95 6.52
CA PRO A 20 10.62 -20.34 7.94
C PRO A 20 11.54 -19.45 8.80
N VAL A 21 11.16 -19.24 10.06
CA VAL A 21 11.90 -18.38 11.02
C VAL A 21 12.79 -19.20 11.97
N ALA A 22 14.01 -18.72 12.24
CA ALA A 22 14.97 -19.37 13.14
C ALA A 22 15.02 -18.72 14.54
N LEU A 23 15.09 -19.53 15.60
CA LEU A 23 15.11 -19.08 17.00
C LEU A 23 16.54 -18.78 17.49
N ALA A 24 16.76 -17.60 18.05
CA ALA A 24 18.05 -17.16 18.63
C ALA A 24 18.02 -17.08 20.18
N ALA A 25 19.20 -17.16 20.80
CA ALA A 25 19.34 -17.33 22.25
C ALA A 25 19.27 -16.02 23.06
N THR A 26 18.72 -16.11 24.28
CA THR A 26 18.36 -14.96 25.13
C THR A 26 19.53 -14.31 25.88
N THR A 27 19.63 -12.98 25.84
CA THR A 27 20.37 -12.18 26.83
C THR A 27 19.41 -11.32 27.66
N ASN A 28 19.72 -11.10 28.95
CA ASN A 28 18.82 -10.45 29.91
C ASN A 28 18.83 -8.89 29.86
N LYS A 29 19.11 -8.30 28.69
CA LYS A 29 18.99 -6.84 28.51
C LYS A 29 17.50 -6.51 28.30
N PRO A 30 16.96 -5.41 28.86
CA PRO A 30 15.65 -4.94 28.43
C PRO A 30 15.72 -4.65 26.92
N THR A 31 14.82 -5.29 26.19
CA THR A 31 14.68 -5.15 24.73
C THR A 31 13.48 -4.25 24.48
N THR A 32 13.64 -3.25 23.61
CA THR A 32 12.52 -2.47 23.11
C THR A 32 11.65 -3.39 22.27
N GLY A 33 10.40 -3.59 22.68
CA GLY A 33 9.40 -4.26 21.87
C GLY A 33 8.54 -3.26 21.11
N THR A 34 7.66 -3.76 20.27
CA THR A 34 6.66 -2.97 19.53
C THR A 34 5.26 -3.47 19.84
N LEU A 35 4.32 -2.55 20.04
CA LEU A 35 2.89 -2.83 20.09
C LEU A 35 2.24 -2.10 18.92
N VAL A 36 1.62 -2.87 18.04
CA VAL A 36 1.07 -2.39 16.77
C VAL A 36 -0.42 -2.70 16.74
N LEU A 37 -1.21 -1.78 16.20
CA LEU A 37 -2.64 -1.96 15.99
C LEU A 37 -2.99 -1.60 14.55
N ASN A 38 -3.58 -2.53 13.79
CA ASN A 38 -3.94 -2.30 12.39
C ASN A 38 -2.75 -1.70 11.59
N ASN A 39 -1.56 -2.26 11.81
CA ASN A 39 -0.26 -1.86 11.23
C ASN A 39 0.31 -0.49 11.70
N ASP A 40 -0.44 0.29 12.49
CA ASP A 40 0.07 1.50 13.13
C ASP A 40 0.81 1.17 14.44
N THR A 41 2.07 1.62 14.58
CA THR A 41 2.82 1.45 15.84
C THR A 41 2.23 2.36 16.93
N ILE A 42 1.58 1.76 17.93
CA ILE A 42 0.95 2.48 19.05
C ILE A 42 1.94 2.78 20.17
N ALA A 43 2.90 1.89 20.42
CA ALA A 43 3.91 2.07 21.45
C ALA A 43 5.14 1.17 21.26
N SER A 44 6.30 1.62 21.74
CA SER A 44 7.54 0.81 21.77
C SER A 44 8.05 0.61 23.21
N PRO A 45 7.38 -0.23 24.04
CA PRO A 45 7.71 -0.38 25.46
C PRO A 45 9.01 -1.18 25.69
N ASN A 46 9.62 -0.97 26.86
CA ASN A 46 10.69 -1.85 27.33
C ASN A 46 10.09 -3.18 27.84
N LEU A 47 10.47 -4.29 27.19
CA LEU A 47 10.07 -5.63 27.59
C LEU A 47 11.00 -6.19 28.68
N ILE A 48 10.45 -7.05 29.54
CA ILE A 48 11.21 -7.77 30.57
C ILE A 48 11.15 -9.27 30.30
N SER A 49 12.30 -9.89 30.04
CA SER A 49 12.44 -11.34 29.95
C SER A 49 12.76 -11.91 31.34
N LYS A 50 11.91 -12.80 31.86
CA LYS A 50 12.12 -13.43 33.17
C LYS A 50 11.62 -14.87 33.18
N GLY A 51 12.51 -15.83 33.46
CA GLY A 51 12.16 -17.25 33.55
C GLY A 51 11.66 -17.85 32.24
N GLY A 52 12.22 -17.45 31.10
CA GLY A 52 11.79 -17.90 29.78
C GLY A 52 10.43 -17.35 29.34
N GLN A 53 9.98 -16.23 29.91
CA GLN A 53 8.73 -15.56 29.57
C GLN A 53 8.99 -14.07 29.33
N THR A 54 8.43 -13.52 28.25
CA THR A 54 8.43 -12.08 27.98
C THR A 54 7.25 -11.41 28.65
N TYR A 55 7.50 -10.27 29.29
CA TYR A 55 6.49 -9.44 29.93
C TYR A 55 6.48 -8.03 29.31
N THR A 56 5.29 -7.49 29.06
CA THR A 56 5.08 -6.09 28.62
C THR A 56 4.28 -5.30 29.68
N PRO A 57 4.46 -3.98 29.82
CA PRO A 57 3.71 -3.19 30.80
C PRO A 57 2.25 -3.01 30.35
N ALA A 58 1.31 -3.38 31.23
CA ALA A 58 -0.12 -3.39 30.93
C ALA A 58 -0.67 -2.02 30.48
N TRP A 59 -0.06 -0.92 30.94
CA TRP A 59 -0.45 0.44 30.56
C TRP A 59 -0.37 0.70 29.04
N TYR A 60 0.62 0.12 28.35
CA TYR A 60 0.77 0.27 26.90
C TYR A 60 -0.25 -0.58 26.13
N VAL A 61 -0.57 -1.78 26.62
CA VAL A 61 -1.67 -2.59 26.08
C VAL A 61 -3.02 -1.89 26.28
N MET A 62 -3.21 -1.15 27.37
CA MET A 62 -4.38 -0.29 27.54
C MET A 62 -4.44 0.86 26.52
N GLN A 63 -3.30 1.34 25.98
CA GLN A 63 -3.32 2.29 24.85
C GLN A 63 -3.73 1.60 23.55
N VAL A 64 -3.22 0.40 23.27
CA VAL A 64 -3.66 -0.42 22.11
C VAL A 64 -5.17 -0.64 22.14
N LEU A 65 -5.72 -1.08 23.27
CA LEU A 65 -7.17 -1.24 23.44
C LEU A 65 -7.93 0.08 23.21
N LYS A 66 -7.45 1.19 23.78
CA LYS A 66 -8.06 2.51 23.59
C LYS A 66 -8.08 2.94 22.12
N SER A 67 -6.99 2.72 21.39
CA SER A 67 -6.90 3.00 19.95
C SER A 67 -7.85 2.09 19.15
N ALA A 68 -8.07 0.84 19.59
CA ALA A 68 -9.06 -0.07 19.02
C ALA A 68 -10.52 0.27 19.44
N GLY A 69 -10.77 1.40 20.10
CA GLY A 69 -12.09 1.79 20.63
C GLY A 69 -12.55 0.99 21.86
N ILE A 70 -11.76 0.03 22.33
CA ILE A 70 -12.06 -0.84 23.48
C ILE A 70 -11.69 -0.10 24.77
N GLN A 71 -12.69 0.18 25.58
CA GLN A 71 -12.48 0.90 26.84
C GLN A 71 -11.93 -0.05 27.91
N SER A 72 -10.93 0.40 28.67
CA SER A 72 -10.43 -0.36 29.82
C SER A 72 -10.03 0.52 31.00
N THR A 73 -10.20 0.00 32.21
CA THR A 73 -9.92 0.72 33.47
C THR A 73 -9.19 -0.19 34.46
N TRP A 74 -8.29 0.40 35.24
CA TRP A 74 -7.48 -0.31 36.23
C TRP A 74 -7.85 0.12 37.66
N LYS A 75 -8.11 -0.83 38.55
CA LYS A 75 -8.51 -0.58 39.94
C LYS A 75 -7.91 -1.61 40.89
N GLY A 76 -6.78 -1.27 41.51
CA GLY A 76 -6.05 -2.17 42.42
C GLY A 76 -5.49 -3.39 41.70
N ASN A 77 -5.95 -4.59 42.07
CA ASN A 77 -5.61 -5.86 41.40
C ASN A 77 -6.69 -6.30 40.39
N THR A 78 -7.50 -5.38 39.85
CA THR A 78 -8.51 -5.66 38.83
C THR A 78 -8.32 -4.75 37.61
N TRP A 79 -8.26 -5.37 36.43
CA TRP A 79 -8.33 -4.72 35.12
C TRP A 79 -9.70 -5.05 34.53
N ALA A 80 -10.51 -4.03 34.23
CA ALA A 80 -11.81 -4.21 33.60
C ALA A 80 -11.75 -3.69 32.16
N ILE A 81 -12.31 -4.47 31.24
CA ILE A 81 -12.31 -4.21 29.79
C ILE A 81 -13.76 -4.31 29.30
N THR A 82 -14.16 -3.45 28.37
CA THR A 82 -15.49 -3.49 27.73
C THR A 82 -15.37 -3.34 26.22
N SER A 83 -15.88 -4.32 25.49
CA SER A 83 -15.68 -4.50 24.05
C SER A 83 -16.48 -3.51 23.19
N THR A 84 -17.67 -3.10 23.62
CA THR A 84 -18.58 -2.27 22.79
C THR A 84 -19.19 -1.08 23.53
N GLY A 85 -18.69 0.14 23.29
CA GLY A 85 -19.36 1.45 23.48
C GLY A 85 -19.92 1.81 24.87
N SER A 86 -19.85 0.90 25.84
CA SER A 86 -20.56 0.93 27.10
C SER A 86 -19.64 1.40 28.22
N GLN A 87 -20.19 2.09 29.22
CA GLN A 87 -19.42 2.67 30.31
C GLN A 87 -18.78 1.57 31.19
N VAL A 88 -17.46 1.54 31.27
CA VAL A 88 -16.70 0.54 32.04
C VAL A 88 -16.83 0.81 33.54
N VAL A 89 -17.54 -0.05 34.27
CA VAL A 89 -17.57 -0.01 35.73
C VAL A 89 -16.70 -1.13 36.31
N ALA A 90 -15.45 -0.79 36.66
CA ALA A 90 -14.55 -1.72 37.35
C ALA A 90 -15.07 -2.14 38.73
N LYS A 91 -15.78 -3.28 38.78
CA LYS A 91 -16.15 -3.96 40.02
C LYS A 91 -14.93 -4.69 40.57
N LYS A 92 -14.45 -4.28 41.75
CA LYS A 92 -13.33 -4.93 42.45
C LYS A 92 -13.65 -6.41 42.68
N VAL A 93 -12.82 -7.30 42.16
CA VAL A 93 -12.92 -8.74 42.46
C VAL A 93 -12.28 -9.00 43.82
N ALA A 94 -12.98 -9.73 44.70
CA ALA A 94 -12.47 -10.08 46.02
C ALA A 94 -11.40 -11.19 45.93
N ASN A 95 -10.52 -11.25 46.94
CA ASN A 95 -9.56 -12.34 47.15
C ASN A 95 -8.65 -12.64 45.93
N ILE A 96 -8.09 -11.58 45.33
CA ILE A 96 -7.04 -11.69 44.32
C ILE A 96 -5.67 -11.57 45.00
N PRO A 97 -4.80 -12.60 44.94
CA PRO A 97 -3.45 -12.56 45.47
C PRO A 97 -2.63 -11.38 44.95
N ASP A 98 -1.71 -10.84 45.76
CA ASP A 98 -0.93 -9.66 45.39
C ASP A 98 0.02 -9.87 44.20
N ASN A 99 0.37 -11.13 43.88
CA ASN A 99 1.12 -11.50 42.68
C ASN A 99 0.23 -11.76 41.44
N GLN A 100 -1.06 -11.46 41.50
CA GLN A 100 -2.01 -11.64 40.40
C GLN A 100 -2.78 -10.36 40.06
N VAL A 101 -3.39 -10.34 38.87
CA VAL A 101 -4.45 -9.42 38.45
C VAL A 101 -5.68 -10.24 38.03
N ALA A 102 -6.87 -9.72 38.33
CA ALA A 102 -8.13 -10.18 37.78
C ALA A 102 -8.50 -9.37 36.54
N VAL A 103 -8.61 -10.01 35.38
CA VAL A 103 -9.07 -9.38 34.13
C VAL A 103 -10.53 -9.72 33.91
N VAL A 104 -11.39 -8.70 33.94
CA VAL A 104 -12.85 -8.79 33.79
C VAL A 104 -13.21 -8.24 32.41
N ILE A 105 -13.80 -9.06 31.54
CA ILE A 105 -14.24 -8.67 30.20
C ILE A 105 -15.77 -8.63 30.19
N ASP A 106 -16.35 -7.49 29.83
CA ASP A 106 -17.80 -7.28 29.70
C ASP A 106 -18.61 -7.70 30.95
N GLY A 107 -18.00 -7.49 32.14
CA GLY A 107 -18.59 -7.85 33.44
C GLY A 107 -18.55 -9.34 33.79
N ASN A 108 -18.06 -10.20 32.89
CA ASN A 108 -18.00 -11.66 33.07
C ASN A 108 -16.83 -12.12 33.96
N SER A 109 -16.81 -13.42 34.27
CA SER A 109 -15.86 -14.07 35.19
C SER A 109 -14.40 -13.71 34.92
N ALA A 110 -13.69 -13.34 36.00
CA ALA A 110 -12.33 -12.83 35.89
C ALA A 110 -11.28 -13.90 35.55
N LEU A 111 -10.48 -13.66 34.52
CA LEU A 111 -9.22 -14.38 34.30
C LEU A 111 -8.21 -13.93 35.36
N LYS A 112 -7.55 -14.88 36.05
CA LYS A 112 -6.51 -14.57 37.03
C LYS A 112 -5.15 -14.75 36.40
N LEU A 113 -4.46 -13.64 36.10
CA LEU A 113 -3.16 -13.65 35.45
C LEU A 113 -2.06 -13.37 36.48
N PRO A 114 -0.88 -14.03 36.41
CA PRO A 114 0.29 -13.63 37.18
C PRO A 114 0.77 -12.25 36.73
N LYS A 115 1.23 -11.43 37.68
CA LYS A 115 1.79 -10.11 37.39
C LYS A 115 3.19 -9.92 37.98
N LEU A 116 3.99 -9.12 37.30
CA LEU A 116 5.25 -8.58 37.79
C LEU A 116 5.06 -7.07 38.05
N VAL A 117 5.70 -6.52 39.09
CA VAL A 117 5.73 -5.07 39.32
C VAL A 117 7.17 -4.62 39.29
N ALA A 118 7.50 -3.75 38.33
CA ALA A 118 8.84 -3.23 38.09
C ALA A 118 8.77 -1.74 37.74
N VAL A 119 9.92 -1.06 37.75
CA VAL A 119 10.04 0.31 37.24
C VAL A 119 10.11 0.25 35.72
N ASP A 120 9.24 0.98 35.03
CA ASP A 120 9.35 1.18 33.59
C ASP A 120 10.53 2.12 33.29
N PRO A 121 11.50 1.72 32.46
CA PRO A 121 12.64 2.57 32.10
C PRO A 121 12.26 3.89 31.40
N ALA A 122 11.12 3.96 30.70
CA ALA A 122 10.72 5.17 29.97
C ALA A 122 10.09 6.24 30.87
N SER A 123 9.15 5.86 31.75
CA SER A 123 8.48 6.80 32.68
C SER A 123 9.16 6.93 34.04
N HIS A 124 10.10 6.03 34.37
CA HIS A 124 10.68 5.84 35.71
C HIS A 124 9.66 5.57 36.83
N GLN A 125 8.41 5.21 36.48
CA GLN A 125 7.35 4.87 37.43
C GLN A 125 7.24 3.36 37.64
N ARG A 126 6.77 2.95 38.82
CA ARG A 126 6.40 1.54 39.07
C ARG A 126 5.12 1.21 38.31
N THR A 127 5.18 0.22 37.43
CA THR A 127 4.03 -0.26 36.65
C THR A 127 3.84 -1.76 36.76
N THR A 128 2.67 -2.24 36.32
CA THR A 128 2.34 -3.66 36.28
C THR A 128 2.67 -4.24 34.91
N TYR A 129 3.44 -5.32 34.93
CA TYR A 129 3.86 -6.11 33.77
C TYR A 129 3.08 -7.43 33.75
N LEU A 130 2.58 -7.81 32.58
CA LEU A 130 1.86 -9.06 32.33
C LEU A 130 2.58 -9.87 31.23
N ARG A 131 2.46 -11.19 31.26
CA ARG A 131 3.10 -12.05 30.23
C ARG A 131 2.44 -11.79 28.89
N LEU A 132 3.25 -11.74 27.83
CA LEU A 132 2.77 -11.46 26.48
C LEU A 132 1.77 -12.54 26.01
N THR A 133 2.01 -13.81 26.36
CA THR A 133 1.10 -14.95 26.10
C THR A 133 -0.25 -14.87 26.84
N ASP A 134 -0.26 -14.40 28.09
CA ASP A 134 -1.51 -14.15 28.82
C ASP A 134 -2.30 -13.00 28.17
N LEU A 135 -1.62 -11.98 27.66
CA LEU A 135 -2.22 -10.84 26.99
C LEU A 135 -2.79 -11.20 25.61
N THR A 136 -2.09 -12.01 24.81
CA THR A 136 -2.63 -12.61 23.58
C THR A 136 -3.97 -13.30 23.87
N THR A 137 -4.06 -14.09 24.95
CA THR A 137 -5.31 -14.76 25.35
C THR A 137 -6.43 -13.78 25.75
N VAL A 138 -6.09 -12.65 26.40
CA VAL A 138 -7.07 -11.59 26.74
C VAL A 138 -7.57 -10.87 25.49
N LEU A 139 -6.67 -10.54 24.57
CA LEU A 139 -6.97 -9.80 23.34
C LEU A 139 -7.81 -10.65 22.37
N GLN A 140 -7.47 -11.93 22.17
CA GLN A 140 -8.27 -12.88 21.39
C GLN A 140 -9.68 -13.06 21.96
N LYS A 141 -9.84 -13.00 23.29
CA LYS A 141 -11.17 -13.02 23.94
C LYS A 141 -11.99 -11.75 23.73
N LEU A 142 -11.40 -10.68 23.23
CA LEU A 142 -12.08 -9.47 22.77
C LEU A 142 -12.40 -9.53 21.26
N GLY A 143 -12.11 -10.65 20.60
CA GLY A 143 -12.30 -10.83 19.16
C GLY A 143 -11.17 -10.25 18.30
N LEU A 144 -10.09 -9.77 18.89
CA LEU A 144 -8.94 -9.23 18.15
C LEU A 144 -8.08 -10.37 17.61
N GLN A 145 -7.63 -10.25 16.35
CA GLN A 145 -6.53 -11.09 15.88
C GLN A 145 -5.23 -10.59 16.48
N VAL A 146 -4.33 -11.51 16.82
CA VAL A 146 -3.09 -11.21 17.53
C VAL A 146 -1.99 -12.14 17.09
N ASP A 147 -0.93 -11.57 16.53
CA ASP A 147 0.35 -12.25 16.35
C ASP A 147 1.41 -11.73 17.35
N ASN A 148 2.34 -12.59 17.74
CA ASN A 148 3.26 -12.39 18.84
C ASN A 148 4.55 -13.20 18.62
N ASP A 149 5.54 -12.57 18.00
CA ASP A 149 6.89 -13.12 17.80
C ASP A 149 7.76 -13.14 19.08
N GLY A 150 7.25 -12.58 20.19
CA GLY A 150 7.95 -12.46 21.46
C GLY A 150 8.72 -11.15 21.67
N SER A 151 8.82 -10.31 20.64
CA SER A 151 9.37 -8.95 20.64
C SER A 151 8.34 -7.91 20.14
N SER A 152 7.50 -8.26 19.17
CA SER A 152 6.31 -7.51 18.76
C SER A 152 5.03 -8.14 19.30
N LEU A 153 3.99 -7.30 19.43
CA LEU A 153 2.60 -7.72 19.58
C LEU A 153 1.80 -7.01 18.49
N GLN A 154 1.56 -7.71 17.40
CA GLN A 154 0.71 -7.28 16.30
C GLN A 154 -0.74 -7.52 16.69
N VAL A 155 -1.60 -6.52 16.58
CA VAL A 155 -3.03 -6.62 16.90
C VAL A 155 -3.85 -6.08 15.74
N GLN A 156 -4.85 -6.83 15.30
CA GLN A 156 -5.80 -6.37 14.28
C GLN A 156 -7.23 -6.44 14.82
N THR A 157 -8.02 -5.43 14.45
CA THR A 157 -9.47 -5.44 14.69
C THR A 157 -10.19 -6.35 13.68
N PRO A 158 -11.35 -6.94 14.03
CA PRO A 158 -12.12 -7.79 13.10
C PRO A 158 -12.38 -7.15 11.73
N LEU A 159 -12.69 -5.85 11.69
CA LEU A 159 -12.95 -5.12 10.44
C LEU A 159 -11.69 -5.05 9.57
N VAL A 160 -10.53 -4.80 10.17
CA VAL A 160 -9.24 -4.75 9.45
C VAL A 160 -8.85 -6.13 8.92
N HIS A 161 -9.08 -7.19 9.68
CA HIS A 161 -8.90 -8.57 9.21
C HIS A 161 -9.86 -8.94 8.07
N THR A 162 -11.11 -8.43 8.07
CA THR A 162 -12.01 -8.57 6.91
C THR A 162 -11.46 -7.90 5.64
N LEU A 163 -10.76 -6.75 5.75
CA LEU A 163 -10.11 -6.13 4.59
C LEU A 163 -8.95 -6.99 4.07
N GLU A 164 -8.08 -7.44 4.97
CA GLU A 164 -6.96 -8.35 4.67
C GLU A 164 -7.46 -9.62 3.96
N THR A 165 -8.44 -10.33 4.53
CA THR A 165 -9.07 -11.50 3.88
C THR A 165 -9.73 -11.15 2.54
N ALA A 166 -10.34 -9.97 2.39
CA ALA A 166 -10.93 -9.56 1.11
C ALA A 166 -9.89 -9.23 0.03
N MET A 167 -8.68 -8.82 0.41
CA MET A 167 -7.54 -8.66 -0.50
C MET A 167 -6.97 -10.03 -0.87
N GLU A 168 -6.77 -10.95 0.09
CA GLU A 168 -6.37 -12.34 -0.17
C GLU A 168 -7.35 -13.04 -1.13
N ASN A 169 -8.66 -12.92 -0.87
CA ASN A 169 -9.71 -13.49 -1.69
C ASN A 169 -9.74 -12.90 -3.12
N ALA A 170 -9.48 -11.59 -3.26
CA ALA A 170 -9.40 -10.93 -4.55
C ALA A 170 -8.19 -11.39 -5.37
N GLN A 171 -7.02 -11.56 -4.73
CA GLN A 171 -5.81 -12.10 -5.35
C GLN A 171 -5.97 -13.59 -5.74
N ALA A 172 -6.67 -14.38 -4.91
CA ALA A 172 -6.89 -15.81 -5.12
C ALA A 172 -8.04 -16.14 -6.10
N ALA A 173 -8.81 -15.15 -6.54
CA ALA A 173 -9.95 -15.35 -7.41
C ALA A 173 -9.53 -15.94 -8.79
N PRO A 174 -10.09 -17.09 -9.22
CA PRO A 174 -9.66 -17.75 -10.46
C PRO A 174 -10.11 -17.01 -11.72
N ASN A 175 -11.20 -16.25 -11.63
CA ASN A 175 -11.68 -15.36 -12.68
C ASN A 175 -12.00 -13.99 -12.05
N SER A 176 -11.59 -12.91 -12.70
CA SER A 176 -11.95 -11.56 -12.30
C SER A 176 -12.01 -10.62 -13.51
N GLN A 177 -12.85 -9.60 -13.44
CA GLN A 177 -12.81 -8.46 -14.35
C GLN A 177 -12.68 -7.19 -13.53
N LEU A 178 -11.66 -6.42 -13.89
CA LEU A 178 -11.39 -5.08 -13.45
C LEU A 178 -11.81 -4.09 -14.52
N THR A 179 -12.46 -3.01 -14.11
CA THR A 179 -12.61 -1.80 -14.91
C THR A 179 -12.17 -0.61 -14.07
N GLY A 180 -11.33 0.27 -14.62
CA GLY A 180 -10.83 1.43 -13.90
C GLY A 180 -10.64 2.67 -14.77
N THR A 181 -10.54 3.79 -14.10
CA THR A 181 -10.21 5.10 -14.68
C THR A 181 -9.15 5.75 -13.82
N MET A 182 -8.05 6.15 -14.44
CA MET A 182 -7.00 6.97 -13.84
C MET A 182 -7.05 8.36 -14.47
N THR A 183 -6.81 9.39 -13.67
CA THR A 183 -6.71 10.78 -14.10
C THR A 183 -5.52 11.41 -13.39
N GLU A 184 -4.54 11.88 -14.15
CA GLU A 184 -3.35 12.58 -13.66
C GLU A 184 -3.39 14.02 -14.16
N HIS A 185 -3.31 14.99 -13.24
CA HIS A 185 -3.20 16.41 -13.54
C HIS A 185 -1.84 16.91 -13.06
N ILE A 186 -0.94 17.23 -14.00
CA ILE A 186 0.36 17.83 -13.72
C ILE A 186 0.25 19.34 -13.94
N GLN A 187 0.69 20.15 -12.97
CA GLN A 187 0.66 21.61 -13.05
C GLN A 187 2.03 22.23 -12.75
N PHE A 188 2.49 23.09 -13.66
CA PHE A 188 3.71 23.88 -13.51
C PHE A 188 3.36 25.27 -12.96
N ASN A 189 3.70 25.53 -11.70
CA ASN A 189 3.36 26.78 -11.02
C ASN A 189 4.37 27.88 -11.42
N LEU A 190 4.11 28.54 -12.54
CA LEU A 190 5.05 29.49 -13.15
C LEU A 190 5.30 30.76 -12.30
N THR A 191 6.52 31.30 -12.38
CA THR A 191 6.83 32.66 -11.92
C THR A 191 6.29 33.70 -12.92
N PRO A 192 6.25 35.01 -12.57
CA PRO A 192 5.95 36.07 -13.54
C PRO A 192 6.94 36.14 -14.73
N GLN A 193 8.18 35.66 -14.54
CA GLN A 193 9.17 35.55 -15.61
C GLN A 193 8.84 34.37 -16.52
N GLY A 194 8.62 33.18 -15.95
CA GLY A 194 8.22 31.99 -16.71
C GLY A 194 6.92 32.17 -17.49
N GLN A 195 5.93 32.88 -16.93
CA GLN A 195 4.71 33.27 -17.67
C GLN A 195 5.00 34.14 -18.91
N THR A 196 6.03 34.99 -18.82
CA THR A 196 6.46 35.89 -19.90
C THR A 196 7.25 35.13 -20.95
N ASP A 197 8.19 34.30 -20.53
CA ASP A 197 9.12 33.59 -21.41
C ASP A 197 8.44 32.42 -22.14
N LEU A 198 7.51 31.72 -21.49
CA LEU A 198 6.73 30.63 -22.08
C LEU A 198 5.56 31.10 -22.96
N GLN A 199 5.15 32.37 -22.89
CA GLN A 199 4.15 33.00 -23.78
C GLN A 199 2.82 32.22 -23.95
N GLY A 200 2.40 31.47 -22.93
CA GLY A 200 1.21 30.61 -22.99
C GLY A 200 1.46 29.15 -23.37
N ALA A 201 2.71 28.67 -23.34
CA ALA A 201 2.99 27.24 -23.35
C ALA A 201 2.39 26.53 -22.11
N LEU A 202 2.27 25.20 -22.21
CA LEU A 202 1.57 24.31 -21.26
C LEU A 202 1.91 24.60 -19.78
N SER A 203 0.98 25.25 -19.08
CA SER A 203 1.03 25.41 -17.61
C SER A 203 0.47 24.21 -16.86
N SER A 204 -0.31 23.37 -17.54
CA SER A 204 -0.84 22.11 -17.03
C SER A 204 -0.96 21.07 -18.14
N LEU A 205 -0.95 19.81 -17.74
CA LEU A 205 -1.16 18.63 -18.58
C LEU A 205 -2.13 17.70 -17.84
N ASP A 206 -3.25 17.38 -18.49
CA ASP A 206 -4.19 16.35 -18.03
C ASP A 206 -3.96 15.08 -18.85
N MET A 207 -3.73 13.97 -18.16
CA MET A 207 -3.80 12.63 -18.72
C MET A 207 -4.99 11.91 -18.10
N SER A 208 -5.81 11.25 -18.91
CA SER A 208 -6.80 10.29 -18.41
C SER A 208 -6.65 8.96 -19.10
N MET A 209 -6.64 7.88 -18.34
CA MET A 209 -6.52 6.52 -18.82
C MET A 209 -7.73 5.72 -18.40
N ASN A 210 -8.44 5.15 -19.37
CA ASN A 210 -9.48 4.16 -19.11
C ASN A 210 -8.85 2.78 -19.25
N MET A 211 -8.94 1.95 -18.22
CA MET A 211 -8.36 0.61 -18.18
C MET A 211 -9.46 -0.43 -18.01
N THR A 212 -9.36 -1.53 -18.74
CA THR A 212 -10.09 -2.77 -18.43
C THR A 212 -9.12 -3.92 -18.42
N ALA A 213 -9.13 -4.71 -17.34
CA ALA A 213 -8.39 -5.97 -17.28
C ALA A 213 -9.35 -7.13 -17.00
N GLN A 214 -9.09 -8.28 -17.59
CA GLN A 214 -9.81 -9.52 -17.36
C GLN A 214 -8.77 -10.60 -17.04
N THR A 215 -8.95 -11.31 -15.94
CA THR A 215 -8.14 -12.47 -15.53
C THR A 215 -9.03 -13.71 -15.49
N GLY A 216 -8.50 -14.85 -15.92
CA GLY A 216 -9.26 -16.09 -16.03
C GLY A 216 -8.39 -17.23 -16.54
N THR A 217 -9.03 -18.22 -17.19
CA THR A 217 -8.29 -19.33 -17.82
C THR A 217 -8.67 -19.53 -19.29
N VAL A 218 -7.67 -19.86 -20.10
CA VAL A 218 -7.79 -20.24 -21.50
C VAL A 218 -7.03 -21.55 -21.68
N ASN A 219 -7.68 -22.58 -22.25
CA ASN A 219 -7.11 -23.92 -22.45
C ASN A 219 -6.52 -24.60 -21.18
N GLY A 220 -6.89 -24.13 -19.98
CA GLY A 220 -6.37 -24.61 -18.70
C GLY A 220 -5.16 -23.84 -18.16
N GLU A 221 -4.65 -22.86 -18.90
CA GLU A 221 -3.61 -21.92 -18.47
C GLU A 221 -4.23 -20.63 -17.94
N LYS A 222 -3.57 -19.95 -17.00
CA LYS A 222 -3.96 -18.59 -16.60
C LYS A 222 -3.79 -17.67 -17.81
N ALA A 223 -4.80 -16.84 -18.05
CA ALA A 223 -4.77 -15.78 -19.04
C ALA A 223 -5.17 -14.45 -18.41
N THR A 224 -4.59 -13.36 -18.93
CA THR A 224 -4.96 -11.99 -18.61
C THR A 224 -5.10 -11.20 -19.92
N TYR A 225 -6.15 -10.40 -20.05
CA TYR A 225 -6.32 -9.44 -21.14
C TYR A 225 -6.45 -8.04 -20.55
N ILE A 226 -5.63 -7.11 -21.01
CA ILE A 226 -5.59 -5.71 -20.55
C ILE A 226 -5.85 -4.81 -21.77
N SER A 227 -6.65 -3.76 -21.59
CA SER A 227 -6.86 -2.72 -22.59
C SER A 227 -6.81 -1.36 -21.90
N ILE A 228 -5.91 -0.49 -22.35
CA ILE A 228 -5.69 0.86 -21.84
C ILE A 228 -5.98 1.85 -22.97
N GLN A 229 -6.90 2.77 -22.73
CA GLN A 229 -7.18 3.89 -23.62
C GLN A 229 -6.74 5.20 -22.94
N PRO A 230 -5.54 5.69 -23.24
CA PRO A 230 -5.09 6.99 -22.78
C PRO A 230 -5.68 8.12 -23.63
N THR A 231 -5.94 9.25 -22.99
CA THR A 231 -6.33 10.53 -23.58
C THR A 231 -5.50 11.62 -22.93
N LEU A 232 -5.13 12.64 -23.70
CA LEU A 232 -4.38 13.80 -23.24
C LEU A 232 -5.17 15.07 -23.53
N SER A 233 -5.16 16.00 -22.58
CA SER A 233 -5.68 17.35 -22.72
C SER A 233 -4.80 18.35 -21.97
N SER A 234 -5.02 19.63 -22.22
CA SER A 234 -4.34 20.73 -21.52
C SER A 234 -5.33 21.87 -21.29
N ASP A 235 -5.21 22.57 -20.16
CA ASP A 235 -6.11 23.68 -19.85
C ASP A 235 -6.09 24.77 -20.93
N GLY A 236 -7.27 25.33 -21.18
CA GLY A 236 -7.44 26.58 -21.92
C GLY A 236 -7.96 26.44 -23.35
N ASP A 237 -7.77 25.30 -24.02
CA ASP A 237 -8.33 25.08 -25.36
C ASP A 237 -8.62 23.60 -25.67
N ASN A 238 -9.92 23.26 -25.76
CA ASN A 238 -10.43 21.95 -26.22
C ASN A 238 -10.02 21.59 -27.67
N SER A 239 -9.32 22.49 -28.37
CA SER A 239 -8.79 22.30 -29.72
C SER A 239 -7.25 22.26 -29.79
N SER A 240 -6.53 22.47 -28.69
CA SER A 240 -5.06 22.55 -28.72
C SER A 240 -4.42 21.16 -28.88
N THR A 241 -3.81 20.95 -30.04
CA THR A 241 -2.99 19.78 -30.34
C THR A 241 -1.70 19.84 -29.54
N ILE A 242 -1.49 18.92 -28.59
CA ILE A 242 -0.17 18.72 -27.99
C ILE A 242 0.75 18.15 -29.08
N PRO A 243 1.79 18.88 -29.53
CA PRO A 243 2.64 18.39 -30.62
C PRO A 243 3.53 17.28 -30.08
N LEU A 244 3.26 16.03 -30.47
CA LEU A 244 4.14 14.92 -30.14
C LEU A 244 5.49 15.11 -30.89
N PRO A 245 6.65 14.91 -30.23
CA PRO A 245 7.95 15.12 -30.85
C PRO A 245 8.11 14.33 -32.16
N GLY A 246 8.17 15.04 -33.28
CA GLY A 246 8.31 14.47 -34.63
C GLY A 246 7.06 14.48 -35.50
N ASP A 247 5.87 14.80 -34.96
CA ASP A 247 4.64 14.93 -35.76
C ASP A 247 4.35 16.42 -36.10
N THR A 248 4.46 16.76 -37.38
CA THR A 248 4.20 18.11 -37.89
C THR A 248 2.76 18.33 -38.37
N ASN A 249 1.89 17.32 -38.30
CA ASN A 249 0.52 17.36 -38.82
C ASN A 249 -0.55 16.83 -37.84
N SER A 250 -0.21 16.61 -36.57
CA SER A 250 -1.17 16.09 -35.56
C SER A 250 -2.36 17.02 -35.37
N SER A 251 -3.55 16.56 -35.78
CA SER A 251 -4.85 17.04 -35.28
C SER A 251 -5.20 16.29 -33.99
N SER A 252 -5.89 16.92 -33.03
CA SER A 252 -6.04 16.46 -31.64
C SER A 252 -6.34 14.96 -31.52
N GLY A 253 -5.27 14.19 -31.34
CA GLY A 253 -5.29 12.75 -31.51
C GLY A 253 -5.55 12.06 -30.19
N SER A 254 -6.59 11.22 -30.16
CA SER A 254 -6.61 10.11 -29.20
C SER A 254 -5.32 9.32 -29.38
N LEU A 255 -4.59 9.09 -28.30
CA LEU A 255 -3.50 8.11 -28.32
C LEU A 255 -4.08 6.74 -28.70
N PRO A 256 -3.30 5.85 -29.35
CA PRO A 256 -3.78 4.52 -29.69
C PRO A 256 -4.19 3.77 -28.43
N THR A 257 -5.24 2.94 -28.53
CA THR A 257 -5.50 1.93 -27.50
C THR A 257 -4.29 1.01 -27.43
N ILE A 258 -3.75 0.80 -26.23
CA ILE A 258 -2.76 -0.24 -25.96
C ILE A 258 -3.53 -1.45 -25.45
N GLN A 259 -3.32 -2.60 -26.07
CA GLN A 259 -3.90 -3.86 -25.63
C GLN A 259 -2.77 -4.85 -25.35
N GLU A 260 -2.90 -5.60 -24.27
CA GLU A 260 -1.97 -6.63 -23.85
C GLU A 260 -2.74 -7.91 -23.58
N TYR A 261 -2.18 -9.04 -24.00
CA TYR A 261 -2.72 -10.37 -23.73
C TYR A 261 -1.58 -11.22 -23.20
N ILE A 262 -1.83 -11.91 -22.09
CA ILE A 262 -0.88 -12.76 -21.40
C ILE A 262 -1.53 -14.14 -21.29
N GLN A 263 -0.81 -15.20 -21.65
CA GLN A 263 -1.25 -16.58 -21.44
C GLN A 263 -0.04 -17.47 -21.13
N GLY A 264 -0.04 -18.10 -19.95
CA GLY A 264 1.15 -18.80 -19.47
C GLY A 264 2.32 -17.83 -19.30
N THR A 265 3.45 -18.07 -19.96
CA THR A 265 4.61 -17.17 -20.00
C THR A 265 4.57 -16.16 -21.15
N LYS A 266 3.68 -16.36 -22.14
CA LYS A 266 3.68 -15.57 -23.37
C LYS A 266 2.94 -14.25 -23.17
N VAL A 267 3.54 -13.18 -23.70
CA VAL A 267 2.98 -11.82 -23.72
C VAL A 267 2.85 -11.36 -25.17
N TRP A 268 1.67 -10.85 -25.52
CA TRP A 268 1.40 -10.20 -26.80
C TRP A 268 0.91 -8.78 -26.56
N VAL A 269 1.37 -7.83 -27.38
CA VAL A 269 1.01 -6.41 -27.31
C VAL A 269 0.45 -5.94 -28.66
N ASN A 270 -0.53 -5.06 -28.63
CA ASN A 270 -1.11 -4.39 -29.80
C ASN A 270 -1.26 -2.89 -29.53
N GLU A 271 -0.41 -2.08 -30.16
CA GLU A 271 -0.44 -0.60 -30.13
C GLU A 271 -1.26 -0.01 -31.31
N GLY A 272 -2.30 -0.73 -31.75
CA GLY A 272 -3.10 -0.36 -32.93
C GLY A 272 -2.48 -0.73 -34.28
N GLN A 273 -1.46 -1.60 -34.29
CA GLN A 273 -0.80 -2.14 -35.50
C GLN A 273 -1.00 -3.66 -35.67
N GLY A 274 -1.86 -4.27 -34.84
CA GLY A 274 -2.02 -5.72 -34.73
C GLY A 274 -1.15 -6.31 -33.62
N TRP A 275 -1.44 -7.54 -33.23
CA TRP A 275 -0.74 -8.23 -32.14
C TRP A 275 0.67 -8.67 -32.53
N GLN A 276 1.62 -8.44 -31.63
CA GLN A 276 3.01 -8.87 -31.73
C GLN A 276 3.40 -9.57 -30.43
N GLU A 277 4.08 -10.72 -30.53
CA GLU A 277 4.61 -11.44 -29.36
C GLU A 277 5.89 -10.73 -28.87
N GLU A 278 5.89 -10.31 -27.61
CA GLU A 278 6.99 -9.54 -27.04
C GLU A 278 7.98 -10.48 -26.34
N THR A 279 8.90 -11.05 -27.12
CA THR A 279 9.86 -12.04 -26.60
C THR A 279 10.85 -11.46 -25.56
N SER A 280 11.03 -10.14 -25.51
CA SER A 280 11.81 -9.49 -24.45
C SER A 280 11.08 -9.55 -23.12
N ALA A 281 9.74 -9.50 -23.15
CA ALA A 281 8.91 -9.47 -21.96
C ALA A 281 8.96 -10.78 -21.18
N GLU A 282 9.29 -11.95 -21.74
CA GLU A 282 9.43 -13.16 -20.90
C GLU A 282 10.52 -12.99 -19.82
N GLN A 283 11.66 -12.37 -20.17
CA GLN A 283 12.72 -12.07 -19.22
C GLN A 283 12.34 -10.92 -18.30
N THR A 284 11.85 -9.81 -18.86
CA THR A 284 11.47 -8.64 -18.05
C THR A 284 10.29 -8.92 -17.12
N LEU A 285 9.32 -9.75 -17.51
CA LEU A 285 8.21 -10.17 -16.66
C LEU A 285 8.71 -11.07 -15.53
N THR A 286 9.59 -12.04 -15.82
CA THR A 286 10.22 -12.88 -14.78
C THR A 286 11.06 -12.04 -13.81
N GLU A 287 11.78 -11.03 -14.31
CA GLU A 287 12.56 -10.10 -13.49
C GLU A 287 11.63 -9.20 -12.65
N LEU A 288 10.59 -8.58 -13.24
CA LEU A 288 9.58 -7.80 -12.51
C LEU A 288 8.86 -8.64 -11.45
N GLU A 289 8.43 -9.86 -11.78
CA GLU A 289 7.82 -10.81 -10.84
C GLU A 289 8.76 -11.19 -9.68
N SER A 290 10.07 -11.06 -9.87
CA SER A 290 11.09 -11.37 -8.85
C SER A 290 11.59 -10.17 -8.05
N GLU A 291 11.56 -8.96 -8.63
CA GLU A 291 12.08 -7.72 -8.04
C GLU A 291 10.98 -6.84 -7.42
N LEU A 292 9.75 -6.88 -7.94
CA LEU A 292 8.62 -6.26 -7.27
C LEU A 292 8.41 -6.95 -5.90
N PRO A 293 8.28 -6.19 -4.79
CA PRO A 293 7.91 -6.78 -3.51
C PRO A 293 6.59 -7.53 -3.71
N THR A 294 6.55 -8.80 -3.28
CA THR A 294 5.61 -9.81 -3.77
C THR A 294 4.14 -9.45 -3.62
N ASN A 295 3.60 -8.70 -4.59
CA ASN A 295 2.20 -8.42 -4.97
C ASN A 295 1.13 -8.12 -3.91
N ASP A 296 1.49 -8.08 -2.64
CA ASP A 296 0.76 -7.27 -1.70
C ASP A 296 1.16 -5.81 -1.94
N VAL A 297 0.15 -4.94 -2.12
CA VAL A 297 0.18 -3.70 -1.33
C VAL A 297 0.23 -4.23 0.09
N ASP A 298 1.45 -4.36 0.63
CA ASP A 298 1.72 -5.03 1.90
C ASP A 298 0.63 -4.56 2.85
N PHE A 299 -0.11 -5.48 3.46
CA PHE A 299 -1.16 -5.03 4.36
C PHE A 299 -0.53 -4.14 5.45
N THR A 300 0.73 -4.44 5.81
CA THR A 300 1.62 -3.65 6.65
C THR A 300 2.24 -2.41 6.00
N ALA A 301 1.94 -2.06 4.75
CA ALA A 301 2.09 -0.72 4.15
C ALA A 301 0.92 0.22 4.47
N LEU A 302 -0.29 -0.32 4.70
CA LEU A 302 -1.46 0.49 5.04
C LEU A 302 -1.34 1.08 6.46
N ARG A 303 -1.67 2.35 6.62
CA ARG A 303 -1.66 3.11 7.88
C ARG A 303 -2.99 3.80 8.11
N ASN A 304 -3.29 4.13 9.37
CA ASN A 304 -4.47 4.89 9.78
C ASN A 304 -5.82 4.29 9.31
N ILE A 305 -5.89 2.96 9.22
CA ILE A 305 -7.03 2.25 8.60
C ILE A 305 -8.32 2.50 9.38
N GLN A 306 -9.30 3.11 8.71
CA GLN A 306 -10.64 3.39 9.23
C GLN A 306 -11.67 2.64 8.39
N ALA A 307 -12.74 2.14 9.03
CA ALA A 307 -13.78 1.35 8.38
C ALA A 307 -15.18 1.91 8.70
N THR A 308 -16.01 2.04 7.66
CA THR A 308 -17.42 2.44 7.77
C THR A 308 -18.30 1.39 7.09
N LYS A 309 -19.24 0.79 7.84
CA LYS A 309 -20.16 -0.22 7.33
C LYS A 309 -21.54 0.37 7.03
N SER A 310 -22.08 0.06 5.85
CA SER A 310 -23.41 0.47 5.37
C SER A 310 -24.11 -0.73 4.74
N GLY A 311 -25.08 -1.31 5.47
CA GLY A 311 -25.64 -2.61 5.09
C GLY A 311 -24.58 -3.70 5.10
N ASP A 312 -24.48 -4.44 4.00
CA ASP A 312 -23.46 -5.48 3.81
C ASP A 312 -22.15 -4.95 3.22
N THR A 313 -22.12 -3.70 2.76
CA THR A 313 -20.90 -3.05 2.24
C THR A 313 -20.07 -2.46 3.37
N THR A 314 -18.75 -2.67 3.35
CA THR A 314 -17.81 -1.99 4.23
C THR A 314 -16.80 -1.21 3.40
N THR A 315 -16.74 0.11 3.61
CA THR A 315 -15.75 0.99 2.98
C THR A 315 -14.63 1.27 3.98
N TYR A 316 -13.40 1.03 3.55
CA TYR A 316 -12.18 1.28 4.30
C TYR A 316 -11.46 2.48 3.70
N THR A 317 -10.80 3.29 4.53
CA THR A 317 -9.89 4.37 4.10
C THR A 317 -8.59 4.26 4.86
N ALA A 318 -7.47 4.32 4.15
CA ALA A 318 -6.12 4.25 4.69
C ALA A 318 -5.17 5.23 3.98
N THR A 319 -3.97 5.38 4.50
CA THR A 319 -2.84 6.08 3.88
C THR A 319 -1.71 5.09 3.65
N LEU A 320 -0.97 5.17 2.55
CA LEU A 320 0.23 4.34 2.39
C LEU A 320 1.39 4.85 3.26
N ASP A 321 2.23 3.94 3.74
CA ASP A 321 3.51 4.25 4.37
C ASP A 321 4.56 4.57 3.30
N ASN A 322 5.11 5.79 3.32
CA ASN A 322 6.19 6.22 2.43
C ASN A 322 7.37 5.24 2.38
N THR A 323 7.64 4.49 3.45
CA THR A 323 8.69 3.47 3.50
C THR A 323 8.38 2.29 2.57
N ALA A 324 7.11 1.86 2.53
CA ALA A 324 6.67 0.80 1.64
C ALA A 324 6.63 1.28 0.18
N ILE A 325 6.18 2.52 -0.06
CA ILE A 325 6.26 3.15 -1.38
C ILE A 325 7.72 3.20 -1.86
N GLN A 326 8.67 3.57 -1.00
CA GLN A 326 10.10 3.57 -1.33
C GLN A 326 10.62 2.18 -1.70
N GLN A 327 10.15 1.13 -1.02
CA GLN A 327 10.48 -0.26 -1.35
C GLN A 327 9.88 -0.70 -2.69
N MET A 328 8.61 -0.35 -2.96
CA MET A 328 7.94 -0.62 -4.25
C MET A 328 8.62 0.10 -5.42
N LEU A 329 9.10 1.33 -5.21
CA LEU A 329 9.82 2.10 -6.22
C LEU A 329 11.29 1.69 -6.36
N SER A 330 11.89 0.98 -5.39
CA SER A 330 13.34 0.68 -5.40
C SER A 330 13.81 0.02 -6.70
N PRO A 331 13.17 -1.04 -7.24
CA PRO A 331 13.64 -1.68 -8.48
C PRO A 331 13.63 -0.72 -9.68
N ILE A 332 12.61 0.14 -9.78
CA ILE A 332 12.51 1.18 -10.81
C ILE A 332 13.65 2.19 -10.65
N MET A 333 13.95 2.60 -9.41
CA MET A 333 15.05 3.53 -9.14
C MET A 333 16.43 2.91 -9.36
N ASP A 334 16.60 1.63 -9.06
CA ASP A 334 17.83 0.88 -9.31
C ASP A 334 18.06 0.70 -10.83
N ALA A 335 17.01 0.43 -11.61
CA ALA A 335 17.06 0.41 -13.07
C ALA A 335 17.42 1.78 -13.67
N ILE A 336 16.77 2.86 -13.23
CA ILE A 336 17.11 4.25 -13.65
C ILE A 336 18.56 4.59 -13.29
N THR A 337 19.01 4.19 -12.10
CA THR A 337 20.39 4.43 -11.64
C THR A 337 21.40 3.63 -12.47
N ALA A 338 21.07 2.38 -12.83
CA ALA A 338 21.88 1.55 -13.70
C ALA A 338 22.05 2.17 -15.10
N GLU A 339 20.94 2.62 -15.72
CA GLU A 339 20.99 3.34 -17.01
C GLU A 339 21.83 4.62 -16.90
N ALA A 340 21.60 5.48 -15.90
CA ALA A 340 22.37 6.70 -15.68
C ALA A 340 23.88 6.43 -15.43
N SER A 341 24.21 5.32 -14.76
CA SER A 341 25.61 4.94 -14.49
C SER A 341 26.36 4.38 -15.70
N SER A 342 25.67 4.03 -16.79
CA SER A 342 26.27 3.40 -17.98
C SER A 342 27.21 4.31 -18.78
N GLY A 343 27.26 5.61 -18.44
CA GLY A 343 28.29 6.54 -18.88
C GLY A 343 28.15 7.08 -20.30
N THR A 344 27.00 6.86 -20.95
CA THR A 344 26.70 7.41 -22.28
C THR A 344 25.82 8.67 -22.26
N ASP A 345 25.12 8.96 -21.15
CA ASP A 345 24.23 10.12 -21.04
C ASP A 345 24.81 11.26 -20.22
N ASP A 346 24.67 12.48 -20.76
CA ASP A 346 25.15 13.75 -20.21
C ASP A 346 24.15 14.35 -19.18
N SER A 347 23.38 13.50 -18.49
CA SER A 347 22.25 13.90 -17.64
C SER A 347 22.68 14.65 -16.37
N GLY A 348 23.94 14.48 -15.95
CA GLY A 348 24.56 15.19 -14.83
C GLY A 348 24.04 14.83 -13.42
N ILE A 349 22.98 14.02 -13.30
CA ILE A 349 22.41 13.62 -12.01
C ILE A 349 23.25 12.48 -11.43
N THR A 350 23.83 12.70 -10.25
CA THR A 350 24.51 11.65 -9.48
C THR A 350 23.52 10.76 -8.71
N PRO A 351 23.87 9.52 -8.35
CA PRO A 351 23.01 8.66 -7.52
C PRO A 351 22.58 9.32 -6.19
N ASP A 352 23.47 10.10 -5.57
CA ASP A 352 23.16 10.86 -4.34
C ASP A 352 22.09 11.96 -4.58
N GLN A 353 22.12 12.62 -5.74
CA GLN A 353 21.09 13.60 -6.13
C GLN A 353 19.77 12.90 -6.44
N LEU A 354 19.79 11.74 -7.09
CA LEU A 354 18.59 10.94 -7.34
C LEU A 354 17.95 10.48 -6.03
N GLY A 355 18.75 9.99 -5.06
CA GLY A 355 18.30 9.67 -3.71
C GLY A 355 17.62 10.85 -3.00
N GLN A 356 18.25 12.04 -3.05
CA GLN A 356 17.67 13.26 -2.48
C GLN A 356 16.37 13.70 -3.18
N LEU A 357 16.24 13.47 -4.48
CA LEU A 357 15.02 13.75 -5.23
C LEU A 357 13.90 12.78 -4.81
N ILE A 358 14.17 11.49 -4.69
CA ILE A 358 13.20 10.48 -4.21
C ILE A 358 12.70 10.84 -2.80
N ASP A 359 13.61 11.07 -1.84
CA ASP A 359 13.27 11.45 -0.47
C ASP A 359 12.40 12.73 -0.43
N THR A 360 12.68 13.67 -1.35
CA THR A 360 11.92 14.90 -1.49
C THR A 360 10.54 14.67 -2.09
N VAL A 361 10.42 13.83 -3.13
CA VAL A 361 9.13 13.43 -3.73
C VAL A 361 8.27 12.76 -2.68
N LEU A 362 8.75 11.67 -2.06
CA LEU A 362 8.02 10.91 -1.04
C LEU A 362 7.56 11.80 0.13
N LYS A 363 8.40 12.71 0.60
CA LYS A 363 8.07 13.64 1.69
C LYS A 363 6.99 14.67 1.33
N ASN A 364 6.87 15.05 0.06
CA ASN A 364 5.86 16.00 -0.42
C ASN A 364 4.61 15.30 -0.99
N MET A 365 4.66 13.99 -1.14
CA MET A 365 3.55 13.15 -1.56
C MET A 365 2.59 12.87 -0.40
N LYS A 366 1.31 12.77 -0.70
CA LYS A 366 0.25 12.34 0.21
C LYS A 366 -0.66 11.42 -0.55
N GLU A 367 -0.81 10.21 -0.04
CA GLU A 367 -1.64 9.21 -0.68
C GLU A 367 -2.75 8.76 0.26
N THR A 368 -3.97 8.68 -0.29
CA THR A 368 -5.11 8.09 0.38
C THR A 368 -5.70 7.01 -0.51
N VAL A 369 -5.90 5.83 0.07
CA VAL A 369 -6.53 4.68 -0.60
C VAL A 369 -7.85 4.38 0.10
N GLN A 370 -8.85 3.99 -0.69
CA GLN A 370 -10.17 3.61 -0.22
C GLN A 370 -10.58 2.28 -0.85
N PHE A 371 -10.83 1.28 -0.02
CA PHE A 371 -11.27 -0.04 -0.46
C PHE A 371 -12.75 -0.24 -0.15
N THR A 372 -13.49 -0.92 -1.01
CA THR A 372 -14.90 -1.28 -0.80
C THR A 372 -15.05 -2.79 -0.83
N VAL A 373 -15.33 -3.39 0.33
CA VAL A 373 -15.54 -4.83 0.49
C VAL A 373 -17.04 -5.11 0.54
N GLN A 374 -17.47 -6.14 -0.18
CA GLN A 374 -18.85 -6.65 -0.18
C GLN A 374 -18.84 -8.18 -0.24
N PRO A 375 -19.87 -8.86 0.29
CA PRO A 375 -20.01 -10.30 0.14
C PRO A 375 -20.38 -10.66 -1.31
N VAL A 376 -19.51 -11.38 -2.01
CA VAL A 376 -19.76 -11.96 -3.34
C VAL A 376 -19.70 -13.46 -3.21
N ASN A 377 -20.74 -14.17 -3.67
CA ASN A 377 -20.91 -15.63 -3.51
C ASN A 377 -20.83 -16.16 -2.05
N GLY A 378 -20.91 -15.28 -1.05
CA GLY A 378 -20.83 -15.62 0.38
C GLY A 378 -19.47 -15.35 1.03
N GLU A 379 -18.49 -14.86 0.27
CA GLU A 379 -17.15 -14.49 0.73
C GLU A 379 -16.98 -12.96 0.67
N ASP A 380 -16.30 -12.37 1.65
CA ASP A 380 -15.93 -10.96 1.62
C ASP A 380 -14.88 -10.74 0.52
N GLN A 381 -15.19 -9.88 -0.45
CA GLN A 381 -14.41 -9.67 -1.67
C GLN A 381 -14.21 -8.17 -1.93
N LEU A 382 -13.03 -7.77 -2.42
CA LEU A 382 -12.74 -6.38 -2.79
C LEU A 382 -13.51 -6.01 -4.07
N THR A 383 -14.51 -5.14 -3.99
CA THR A 383 -15.39 -4.78 -5.14
C THR A 383 -15.07 -3.43 -5.79
N ALA A 384 -14.41 -2.53 -5.07
CA ALA A 384 -13.89 -1.29 -5.65
C ALA A 384 -12.70 -0.76 -4.86
N GLU A 385 -11.85 -0.01 -5.53
CA GLU A 385 -10.73 0.73 -4.96
C GLU A 385 -10.73 2.15 -5.51
N ASN A 386 -10.49 3.16 -4.68
CA ASN A 386 -10.25 4.53 -5.11
C ASN A 386 -8.96 5.03 -4.44
N MET A 387 -7.98 5.41 -5.24
CA MET A 387 -6.73 6.02 -4.79
C MET A 387 -6.73 7.50 -5.16
N THR A 388 -6.08 8.32 -4.33
CA THR A 388 -5.79 9.72 -4.63
C THR A 388 -4.40 10.04 -4.11
N LEU A 389 -3.56 10.56 -5.01
CA LEU A 389 -2.17 10.91 -4.76
C LEU A 389 -2.01 12.40 -5.07
N ASP A 390 -1.65 13.16 -4.05
CA ASP A 390 -1.34 14.59 -4.14
C ASP A 390 0.16 14.79 -3.89
N MET A 391 0.86 15.40 -4.85
CA MET A 391 2.23 15.86 -4.71
C MET A 391 2.33 17.35 -5.02
N ASN A 392 3.12 18.09 -4.23
CA ASN A 392 3.56 19.43 -4.57
C ASN A 392 5.06 19.56 -4.31
N LEU A 393 5.85 19.55 -5.37
CA LEU A 393 7.31 19.53 -5.35
C LEU A 393 7.86 20.95 -5.61
N PRO A 394 8.37 21.68 -4.60
CA PRO A 394 9.01 22.97 -4.82
C PRO A 394 10.26 22.80 -5.68
N THR A 395 10.44 23.60 -6.73
CA THR A 395 11.60 23.46 -7.64
C THR A 395 12.93 23.67 -6.91
N LYS A 396 12.94 24.49 -5.86
CA LYS A 396 14.09 24.68 -4.95
C LYS A 396 14.51 23.44 -4.15
N SER A 397 13.71 22.38 -4.18
CA SER A 397 14.03 21.09 -3.57
C SER A 397 14.43 20.01 -4.58
N ILE A 398 14.36 20.32 -5.89
CA ILE A 398 14.92 19.49 -6.96
C ILE A 398 16.42 19.80 -7.05
N PRO A 399 17.32 18.80 -7.01
CA PRO A 399 18.74 19.04 -7.24
C PRO A 399 19.00 19.56 -8.65
N SER A 400 19.59 20.75 -8.77
CA SER A 400 20.08 21.28 -10.04
C SER A 400 21.46 20.69 -10.37
N THR A 401 21.64 20.29 -11.63
CA THR A 401 22.92 19.81 -12.19
C THR A 401 23.72 20.93 -12.86
N ASP A 402 23.06 21.96 -13.38
CA ASP A 402 23.67 23.18 -13.93
C ASP A 402 23.19 24.44 -13.17
N PRO A 403 24.08 25.19 -12.49
CA PRO A 403 23.71 26.42 -11.78
C PRO A 403 23.32 27.59 -12.70
N THR A 404 23.47 27.44 -14.01
CA THR A 404 23.02 28.42 -15.02
C THR A 404 21.59 28.13 -15.50
N ASP A 405 21.21 26.86 -15.61
CA ASP A 405 19.87 26.38 -15.96
C ASP A 405 18.96 26.27 -14.71
N ASP A 406 18.75 27.43 -14.12
CA ASP A 406 17.94 27.60 -12.91
C ASP A 406 16.44 27.60 -13.25
N ILE A 407 15.85 26.40 -13.32
CA ILE A 407 14.39 26.18 -13.44
C ILE A 407 13.57 26.99 -12.42
N THR A 408 14.16 27.39 -11.28
CA THR A 408 13.47 28.19 -10.26
C THR A 408 13.22 29.65 -10.68
N LYS A 409 13.84 30.11 -11.79
CA LYS A 409 13.52 31.38 -12.45
C LYS A 409 12.12 31.36 -13.05
N ASP A 410 11.69 30.23 -13.59
CA ASP A 410 10.48 30.12 -14.41
C ASP A 410 9.37 29.31 -13.74
N VAL A 411 9.71 28.33 -12.90
CA VAL A 411 8.77 27.44 -12.20
C VAL A 411 9.03 27.47 -10.69
N THR A 412 8.00 27.74 -9.89
CA THR A 412 8.09 27.76 -8.41
C THR A 412 7.88 26.39 -7.77
N SER A 413 6.97 25.59 -8.31
CA SER A 413 6.73 24.20 -7.92
C SER A 413 6.04 23.43 -9.04
N ILE A 414 6.17 22.11 -9.00
CA ILE A 414 5.44 21.17 -9.84
C ILE A 414 4.41 20.50 -8.93
N SER A 415 3.12 20.67 -9.24
CA SER A 415 2.04 19.92 -8.57
C SER A 415 1.66 18.72 -9.44
N LEU A 416 1.30 17.62 -8.79
CA LEU A 416 0.66 16.47 -9.43
C LEU A 416 -0.54 16.08 -8.56
N HIS A 417 -1.70 15.90 -9.19
CA HIS A 417 -2.89 15.36 -8.57
C HIS A 417 -3.37 14.18 -9.41
N GLU A 418 -3.29 12.98 -8.84
CA GLU A 418 -3.74 11.76 -9.47
C GLU A 418 -4.93 11.17 -8.73
N THR A 419 -5.93 10.71 -9.47
CA THR A 419 -7.00 9.86 -8.93
C THR A 419 -7.11 8.59 -9.75
N MET A 420 -7.13 7.45 -9.09
CA MET A 420 -7.46 6.16 -9.69
C MET A 420 -8.76 5.66 -9.08
N LYS A 421 -9.64 5.11 -9.92
CA LYS A 421 -10.88 4.43 -9.49
C LYS A 421 -10.94 3.11 -10.19
N VAL A 422 -11.19 2.05 -9.43
CA VAL A 422 -11.17 0.67 -9.88
C VAL A 422 -12.43 -0.02 -9.36
N SER A 423 -13.00 -0.90 -10.17
CA SER A 423 -14.14 -1.75 -9.79
C SER A 423 -13.86 -3.17 -10.26
N TYR A 424 -14.15 -4.12 -9.37
CA TYR A 424 -13.84 -5.54 -9.53
C TYR A 424 -15.13 -6.36 -9.57
N THR A 425 -15.13 -7.41 -10.38
CA THR A 425 -16.19 -8.42 -10.43
C THR A 425 -15.58 -9.82 -10.54
N TYR A 426 -16.21 -10.81 -9.91
CA TYR A 426 -15.65 -12.16 -9.71
C TYR A 426 -16.58 -13.28 -10.24
N GLN A 427 -17.37 -12.98 -11.27
CA GLN A 427 -18.22 -13.98 -11.93
C GLN A 427 -17.44 -14.70 -13.04
N ASP A 428 -18.08 -15.60 -13.79
CA ASP A 428 -17.43 -16.41 -14.85
C ASP A 428 -16.99 -15.57 -16.07
N VAL A 429 -15.97 -14.72 -15.87
CA VAL A 429 -15.33 -13.90 -16.90
C VAL A 429 -14.60 -14.84 -17.86
N THR A 430 -15.28 -15.18 -18.95
CA THR A 430 -14.69 -16.00 -20.01
C THR A 430 -13.77 -15.14 -20.85
N ILE A 431 -12.46 -15.25 -20.60
CA ILE A 431 -11.46 -14.67 -21.50
C ILE A 431 -11.53 -15.39 -22.84
N THR A 432 -11.64 -14.60 -23.91
CA THR A 432 -11.51 -15.09 -25.28
C THR A 432 -10.18 -14.54 -25.83
N PRO A 433 -9.25 -15.39 -26.29
CA PRO A 433 -8.03 -14.92 -26.94
C PRO A 433 -8.35 -14.00 -28.12
N PRO A 434 -7.57 -12.94 -28.36
CA PRO A 434 -7.69 -12.14 -29.57
C PRO A 434 -7.64 -13.01 -30.83
N ALA A 435 -8.57 -12.79 -31.76
CA ALA A 435 -8.77 -13.67 -32.91
C ALA A 435 -7.62 -13.63 -33.94
N ASP A 436 -6.74 -12.63 -33.81
CA ASP A 436 -5.64 -12.29 -34.68
C ASP A 436 -4.27 -12.39 -33.99
N LEU A 437 -4.17 -13.10 -32.86
CA LEU A 437 -2.89 -13.49 -32.27
C LEU A 437 -2.01 -14.25 -33.30
N PRO A 438 -0.70 -13.96 -33.38
CA PRO A 438 0.24 -14.78 -34.14
C PRO A 438 0.17 -16.25 -33.69
N THR A 439 -0.12 -17.15 -34.62
CA THR A 439 -0.08 -18.59 -34.34
C THR A 439 1.34 -19.12 -34.47
N ASP A 440 1.79 -19.89 -33.47
CA ASP A 440 3.06 -20.63 -33.49
C ASP A 440 3.09 -21.62 -34.68
N GLY A 441 3.56 -21.17 -35.85
CA GLY A 441 3.64 -22.05 -37.04
C GLY A 441 3.65 -21.42 -38.42
N ALA A 442 3.79 -20.10 -38.58
CA ALA A 442 3.89 -19.43 -39.88
C ALA A 442 5.24 -18.70 -40.10
N GLN A 443 6.34 -19.43 -40.06
CA GLN A 443 7.65 -19.04 -40.61
C GLN A 443 8.02 -19.93 -41.81
#